data_AF-A0A259HB63-F1
#
_entry.id   AF-A0A259HB63-F1
#
_cell.length_a   1.000
_cell.length_b   1.000
_cell.length_c   1.000
_cell.angle_alpha   90.00
_cell.angle_beta   90.00
_cell.angle_gamma   90.00
#
_symmetry.space_group_name_H-M   'P 1'
#
loop_
_entity.id
_entity.type
_entity.pdbx_description
1 polymer ?
#
loop_
_entity_poly.entity_id
_entity_poly.type
_entity_poly.pdbx_seq_one_letter_code
_entity_poly.pdbx_strand_id
1 'polypeptide(L)'
;MGKTLFKLLKKNGEQIVDLSGQNFILVSVREPGSDGRFYAVDRDGTVWWSGAITSGTPDFRSPSGIFSIFQKKRYHMSTVFPDESGVNNMNYMMKFTPRGHALHEGSVEWMSHGCIHIDPKDVPVIYRWAKYGTKVVVTRHKYMPFAREDLLKIYGNWP
;
A
#
# COMPACT_ATOMS: atom_id res chain seq x y z
N MET A 1 -7.61 -18.94 -0.11
CA MET A 1 -7.72 -17.55 0.39
C MET A 1 -8.72 -16.81 -0.48
N GLY A 2 -9.39 -15.81 0.08
CA GLY A 2 -10.40 -15.02 -0.62
C GLY A 2 -9.98 -13.56 -0.72
N LYS A 3 -10.81 -12.73 -1.34
CA LYS A 3 -10.56 -11.30 -1.56
C LYS A 3 -10.28 -10.53 -0.27
N THR A 4 -10.92 -10.91 0.84
CA THR A 4 -10.83 -10.24 2.14
C THR A 4 -10.21 -11.11 3.24
N LEU A 5 -9.80 -12.35 2.91
CA LEU A 5 -9.31 -13.35 3.87
C LEU A 5 -7.81 -13.57 3.71
N PHE A 6 -7.05 -13.20 4.74
CA PHE A 6 -5.59 -13.22 4.72
C PHE A 6 -5.03 -14.20 5.76
N LYS A 7 -4.04 -14.98 5.35
CA LYS A 7 -3.29 -15.87 6.23
C LYS A 7 -1.99 -15.19 6.66
N LEU A 8 -1.86 -14.90 7.95
CA LEU A 8 -0.66 -14.33 8.55
C LEU A 8 0.17 -15.44 9.18
N LEU A 9 1.42 -15.54 8.76
CA LEU A 9 2.41 -16.41 9.40
C LEU A 9 3.02 -15.66 10.60
N LYS A 10 2.90 -16.24 11.79
CA LYS A 10 3.54 -15.77 13.02
C LYS A 10 4.55 -16.81 13.49
N LYS A 11 5.45 -16.42 14.40
CA LYS A 11 6.45 -17.33 14.99
C LYS A 11 5.83 -18.60 15.60
N ASN A 12 4.60 -18.52 16.11
CA ASN A 12 3.95 -19.58 16.86
C ASN A 12 2.74 -20.18 16.12
N GLY A 13 2.68 -20.04 14.79
CA GLY A 13 1.61 -20.60 13.96
C GLY A 13 0.97 -19.58 13.03
N GLU A 14 -0.21 -19.93 12.55
CA GLU A 14 -0.89 -19.21 11.48
C GLU A 14 -2.18 -18.57 12.00
N GLN A 15 -2.45 -17.34 11.59
CA GLN A 15 -3.69 -16.65 11.91
C GLN A 15 -4.42 -16.29 10.63
N ILE A 16 -5.69 -16.65 10.54
CA ILE A 16 -6.58 -16.13 9.50
C ILE A 16 -7.14 -14.80 10.00
N VAL A 17 -7.05 -13.77 9.17
CA VAL A 17 -7.62 -12.45 9.41
C VAL A 17 -8.63 -12.17 8.30
N ASP A 18 -9.87 -11.92 8.71
CA ASP A 18 -10.96 -11.52 7.82
C ASP A 18 -11.16 -10.00 7.89
N LEU A 19 -11.03 -9.34 6.74
CA LEU A 19 -11.25 -7.90 6.58
C LEU A 19 -12.58 -7.59 5.88
N SER A 20 -13.49 -8.55 5.78
CA SER A 20 -14.84 -8.31 5.26
C SER A 20 -15.54 -7.20 6.04
N GLY A 21 -16.25 -6.31 5.34
CA GLY A 21 -16.89 -5.13 5.94
C GLY A 21 -15.95 -3.97 6.27
N GLN A 22 -14.65 -4.07 5.94
CA GLN A 22 -13.65 -3.03 6.25
C GLN A 22 -13.03 -2.44 4.99
N ASN A 23 -12.71 -1.15 5.05
CA ASN A 23 -11.89 -0.49 4.04
C ASN A 23 -10.41 -0.78 4.33
N PHE A 24 -9.66 -1.23 3.33
CA PHE A 24 -8.23 -1.50 3.46
C PHE A 24 -7.45 -1.20 2.18
N ILE A 25 -6.15 -0.96 2.34
CA ILE A 25 -5.20 -0.86 1.25
C ILE A 25 -4.37 -2.14 1.25
N LEU A 26 -4.38 -2.89 0.14
CA LEU A 26 -3.46 -3.99 -0.08
C LEU A 26 -2.30 -3.52 -0.95
N VAL A 27 -1.08 -3.85 -0.54
CA VAL A 27 0.17 -3.62 -1.27
C VAL A 27 0.77 -4.97 -1.61
N SER A 28 0.81 -5.30 -2.90
CA SER A 28 1.62 -6.39 -3.43
C SER A 28 2.96 -5.79 -3.86
N VAL A 29 4.03 -6.12 -3.13
CA VAL A 29 5.34 -5.46 -3.27
C VAL A 29 5.93 -5.60 -4.68
N ARG A 30 6.90 -4.76 -5.03
CA ARG A 30 7.62 -4.85 -6.31
C ARG A 30 8.79 -5.83 -6.18
N GLU A 31 8.47 -7.11 -6.11
CA GLU A 31 9.41 -8.22 -6.05
C GLU A 31 8.97 -9.30 -7.07
N PRO A 32 9.89 -10.13 -7.62
CA PRO A 32 9.52 -11.23 -8.51
C PRO A 32 8.40 -12.11 -7.92
N GLY A 33 7.37 -12.39 -8.71
CA GLY A 33 6.20 -13.17 -8.29
C GLY A 33 5.07 -12.38 -7.62
N SER A 34 5.27 -11.10 -7.33
CA SER A 34 4.26 -10.15 -6.83
C SER A 34 3.76 -9.22 -7.95
N ASP A 35 2.77 -8.37 -7.68
CA ASP A 35 2.18 -7.50 -8.70
C ASP A 35 2.93 -6.16 -8.86
N GLY A 36 3.65 -5.69 -7.84
CA GLY A 36 4.20 -4.32 -7.84
C GLY A 36 3.10 -3.25 -7.87
N ARG A 37 2.00 -3.48 -7.17
CA ARG A 37 0.79 -2.64 -7.19
C ARG A 37 0.16 -2.50 -5.81
N PHE A 38 -0.56 -1.41 -5.62
CA PHE A 38 -1.53 -1.30 -4.53
C PHE A 38 -2.97 -1.48 -5.05
N TYR A 39 -3.87 -1.82 -4.13
CA TYR A 39 -5.30 -1.99 -4.35
C TYR A 39 -6.05 -1.36 -3.18
N ALA A 40 -6.90 -0.37 -3.45
CA ALA A 40 -7.84 0.16 -2.47
C ALA A 40 -9.12 -0.67 -2.51
N VAL A 41 -9.44 -1.30 -1.39
CA VAL A 41 -10.59 -2.21 -1.25
C VAL A 41 -11.60 -1.58 -0.31
N ASP A 42 -12.82 -1.41 -0.80
CA ASP A 42 -13.93 -0.87 0.00
C ASP A 42 -14.59 -1.94 0.86
N ARG A 43 -15.44 -1.53 1.80
CA ARG A 43 -16.07 -2.41 2.80
C ARG A 43 -16.87 -3.58 2.23
N ASP A 44 -17.41 -3.41 1.02
CA ASP A 44 -18.16 -4.44 0.29
C ASP A 44 -17.24 -5.45 -0.41
N GLY A 45 -15.92 -5.25 -0.31
CA GLY A 45 -14.91 -6.04 -0.96
C GLY A 45 -14.54 -5.55 -2.36
N THR A 46 -15.15 -4.50 -2.89
CA THR A 46 -14.84 -3.97 -4.23
C THR A 46 -13.44 -3.33 -4.27
N VAL A 47 -12.62 -3.72 -5.25
CA VAL A 47 -11.37 -3.03 -5.57
C VAL A 47 -11.67 -1.87 -6.49
N TRP A 48 -11.73 -0.66 -5.94
CA TRP A 48 -12.22 0.51 -6.68
C TRP A 48 -11.10 1.41 -7.21
N TRP A 49 -9.85 1.22 -6.76
CA TRP A 49 -8.69 1.96 -7.23
C TRP A 49 -7.41 1.12 -7.14
N SER A 50 -6.51 1.27 -8.11
CA SER A 50 -5.21 0.58 -8.11
C SER A 50 -4.18 1.33 -8.95
N GLY A 51 -2.93 1.31 -8.51
CA GLY A 51 -1.80 1.94 -9.22
C GLY A 51 -0.50 1.19 -9.00
N ALA A 52 0.53 1.62 -9.73
CA ALA A 52 1.89 1.11 -9.59
C ALA A 52 2.52 1.58 -8.27
N ILE A 53 3.42 0.76 -7.72
CA ILE A 53 4.22 1.12 -6.55
C ILE A 53 5.69 0.73 -6.74
N THR A 54 6.56 1.33 -5.94
CA THR A 54 7.82 0.69 -5.55
C THR A 54 7.82 0.39 -4.05
N SER A 55 8.61 -0.60 -3.67
CA SER A 55 8.81 -1.03 -2.29
C SER A 55 10.30 -0.97 -1.93
N GLY A 56 10.62 -1.34 -0.70
CA GLY A 56 11.99 -1.38 -0.21
C GLY A 56 12.92 -2.26 -1.04
N THR A 57 14.19 -1.86 -1.15
CA THR A 57 15.27 -2.70 -1.70
C THR A 57 15.47 -3.98 -0.87
N PRO A 58 16.24 -4.97 -1.34
CA PRO A 58 16.58 -6.17 -0.56
C PRO A 58 17.21 -5.88 0.81
N ASP A 59 18.00 -4.81 0.92
CA ASP A 59 18.65 -4.40 2.17
C ASP A 59 17.70 -3.61 3.10
N PHE A 60 16.64 -3.03 2.54
CA PHE A 60 15.65 -2.23 3.25
C PHE A 60 14.22 -2.72 2.99
N ARG A 61 13.99 -4.04 3.10
CA ARG A 61 12.72 -4.67 2.71
C ARG A 61 11.51 -4.06 3.43
N SER A 62 10.47 -3.76 2.67
CA SER A 62 9.15 -3.46 3.23
C SER A 62 8.62 -4.68 4.01
N PRO A 63 8.07 -4.48 5.22
CA PRO A 63 7.63 -5.58 6.08
C PRO A 63 6.32 -6.18 5.56
N SER A 64 6.21 -7.51 5.54
CA SER A 64 4.93 -8.19 5.29
C SER A 64 4.07 -8.21 6.54
N GLY A 65 2.76 -8.13 6.37
CA GLY A 65 1.80 -8.22 7.48
C GLY A 65 0.56 -7.35 7.26
N ILE A 66 -0.25 -7.24 8.32
CA ILE A 66 -1.39 -6.34 8.36
C ILE A 66 -1.12 -5.27 9.42
N PHE A 67 -1.18 -4.03 8.99
CA PHE A 67 -0.90 -2.85 9.79
C PHE A 67 -2.10 -1.91 9.82
N SER A 68 -2.02 -0.83 10.59
CA SER A 68 -3.05 0.22 10.62
C SER A 68 -2.40 1.58 10.42
N ILE A 69 -3.00 2.43 9.61
CA ILE A 69 -2.56 3.82 9.47
C ILE A 69 -2.77 4.53 10.80
N PHE A 70 -1.71 5.05 11.40
CA PHE A 70 -1.77 5.79 12.67
C PHE A 70 -1.27 7.23 12.54
N GLN A 71 -0.83 7.65 11.36
CA GLN A 71 -0.47 9.05 11.13
C GLN A 71 -0.64 9.41 9.67
N LYS A 72 -1.16 10.61 9.41
CA LYS A 72 -1.28 11.18 8.07
C LYS A 72 -0.71 12.59 8.05
N LYS A 73 0.08 12.92 7.03
CA LYS A 73 0.57 14.29 6.76
C LYS A 73 0.56 14.55 5.26
N ARG A 74 -0.05 15.66 4.83
CA ARG A 74 -0.11 16.01 3.40
C ARG A 74 1.25 16.48 2.88
N TYR A 75 1.92 17.30 3.67
CA TYR A 75 3.26 17.82 3.40
C TYR A 75 4.18 17.27 4.48
N HIS A 76 5.18 16.51 4.08
CA HIS A 76 6.14 15.93 5.01
C HIS A 76 7.51 15.78 4.36
N MET A 77 8.52 16.31 5.03
CA MET A 77 9.92 15.99 4.79
C MET A 77 10.34 14.89 5.77
N SER A 78 11.02 13.86 5.25
CA SER A 78 11.57 12.79 6.06
C SER A 78 12.50 13.33 7.13
N THR A 79 12.40 12.80 8.36
CA THR A 79 13.28 13.18 9.47
C THR A 79 14.63 12.46 9.42
N VAL A 80 14.73 11.35 8.69
CA VAL A 80 15.93 10.50 8.61
C VAL A 80 16.66 10.63 7.27
N PHE A 81 15.92 10.97 6.22
CA PHE A 81 16.45 11.20 4.87
C PHE A 81 15.87 12.51 4.32
N PRO A 82 16.14 13.67 4.96
CA PRO A 82 15.63 14.94 4.48
C PRO A 82 16.19 15.25 3.08
N ASP A 83 15.42 16.00 2.29
CA ASP A 83 15.93 16.56 1.04
C ASP A 83 16.75 17.82 1.38
N GLU A 84 17.98 17.91 0.87
CA GLU A 84 18.89 19.02 1.16
C GLU A 84 18.35 20.37 0.68
N SER A 85 17.48 20.38 -0.35
CA SER A 85 16.82 21.59 -0.84
C SER A 85 15.66 22.06 0.03
N GLY A 86 15.28 21.28 1.05
CA GLY A 86 14.17 21.58 1.97
C GLY A 86 12.78 21.28 1.40
N VAL A 87 12.69 20.69 0.21
CA VAL A 87 11.41 20.24 -0.36
C VAL A 87 10.87 19.03 0.38
N ASN A 88 9.55 18.95 0.52
CA ASN A 88 8.91 17.77 1.11
C ASN A 88 9.07 16.57 0.18
N ASN A 89 9.77 15.53 0.64
CA ASN A 89 10.03 14.30 -0.12
C ASN A 89 9.12 13.12 0.26
N MET A 90 8.13 13.35 1.13
CA MET A 90 7.12 12.36 1.54
C MET A 90 5.72 12.97 1.56
N ASN A 91 5.31 13.66 0.47
CA ASN A 91 3.95 14.18 0.36
C ASN A 91 2.91 13.05 0.46
N TYR A 92 1.75 13.37 1.02
CA TYR A 92 0.65 12.42 1.25
C TYR A 92 1.05 11.20 2.10
N MET A 93 1.95 11.39 3.07
CA MET A 93 2.40 10.35 3.99
C MET A 93 1.24 9.73 4.78
N MET A 94 1.14 8.41 4.75
CA MET A 94 0.31 7.56 5.61
C MET A 94 1.19 6.53 6.33
N LYS A 95 1.56 6.80 7.58
CA LYS A 95 2.45 5.95 8.37
C LYS A 95 1.71 4.75 8.94
N PHE A 96 2.26 3.55 8.74
CA PHE A 96 1.62 2.29 9.15
C PHE A 96 2.53 1.41 10.04
N THR A 97 3.79 1.79 10.26
CA THR A 97 4.61 1.19 11.34
C THR A 97 5.27 2.25 12.24
N PRO A 98 5.50 1.97 13.53
CA PRO A 98 6.27 2.87 14.41
C PRO A 98 7.69 3.12 13.88
N ARG A 99 8.28 2.12 13.21
CA ARG A 99 9.65 2.12 12.67
C ARG A 99 9.88 3.04 11.46
N GLY A 100 8.86 3.74 10.96
CA GLY A 100 9.03 4.73 9.89
C GLY A 100 8.32 4.40 8.58
N HIS A 101 7.96 3.14 8.33
CA HIS A 101 7.35 2.75 7.05
C HIS A 101 6.00 3.45 6.83
N ALA A 102 5.85 4.04 5.64
CA ALA A 102 4.69 4.78 5.21
C ALA A 102 4.37 4.50 3.73
N LEU A 103 3.11 4.71 3.36
CA LEU A 103 2.68 4.94 1.97
C LEU A 103 2.84 6.44 1.70
N HIS A 104 3.47 6.85 0.61
CA HIS A 104 3.56 8.27 0.25
C HIS A 104 3.87 8.47 -1.24
N GLU A 105 3.77 9.72 -1.70
CA GLU A 105 4.19 10.14 -3.03
C GLU A 105 5.66 9.79 -3.27
N GLY A 106 5.95 9.15 -4.41
CA GLY A 106 7.33 8.91 -4.80
C GLY A 106 7.42 8.30 -6.20
N SER A 107 8.65 8.23 -6.71
CA SER A 107 8.91 7.58 -7.99
C SER A 107 8.56 6.10 -7.93
N VAL A 108 7.79 5.65 -8.92
CA VAL A 108 7.51 4.24 -9.17
C VAL A 108 8.54 3.59 -10.09
N GLU A 109 9.66 4.26 -10.38
CA GLU A 109 10.81 3.67 -11.09
C GLU A 109 11.95 3.29 -10.13
N TRP A 110 12.06 4.00 -9.01
CA TRP A 110 13.15 3.83 -8.06
C TRP A 110 12.65 3.14 -6.78
N MET A 111 13.36 2.08 -6.37
CA MET A 111 13.10 1.36 -5.12
C MET A 111 13.41 2.25 -3.91
N SER A 112 12.71 2.02 -2.80
CA SER A 112 12.80 2.85 -1.60
C SER A 112 13.70 2.26 -0.52
N HIS A 113 13.90 3.00 0.57
CA HIS A 113 14.49 2.50 1.83
C HIS A 113 13.44 1.84 2.76
N GLY A 114 12.38 1.26 2.19
CA GLY A 114 11.37 0.46 2.92
C GLY A 114 9.96 1.03 2.87
N CYS A 115 9.79 2.33 2.64
CA CYS A 115 8.48 2.92 2.37
C CYS A 115 7.86 2.37 1.08
N ILE A 116 6.56 2.59 0.91
CA ILE A 116 5.88 2.26 -0.34
C ILE A 116 5.65 3.57 -1.08
N HIS A 117 6.37 3.75 -2.19
CA HIS A 117 6.11 4.88 -3.09
C HIS A 117 4.88 4.55 -3.92
N ILE A 118 4.03 5.55 -4.07
CA ILE A 118 2.83 5.50 -4.89
C ILE A 118 2.93 6.63 -5.90
N ASP A 119 2.57 6.32 -7.15
CA ASP A 119 2.56 7.27 -8.27
C ASP A 119 1.85 8.59 -7.85
N PRO A 120 2.44 9.76 -8.13
CA PRO A 120 1.84 11.06 -7.82
C PRO A 120 0.39 11.24 -8.31
N LYS A 121 -0.02 10.55 -9.37
CA LYS A 121 -1.42 10.60 -9.84
C LYS A 121 -2.41 9.87 -8.92
N ASP A 122 -1.93 8.86 -8.20
CA ASP A 122 -2.75 7.93 -7.43
C ASP A 122 -2.78 8.28 -5.93
N VAL A 123 -1.63 8.70 -5.39
CA VAL A 123 -1.50 8.91 -3.94
C VAL A 123 -2.46 9.93 -3.35
N PRO A 124 -2.82 11.06 -4.01
CA PRO A 124 -3.75 12.02 -3.43
C PRO A 124 -5.16 11.45 -3.27
N VAL A 125 -5.56 10.55 -4.19
CA VAL A 125 -6.88 9.91 -4.20
C VAL A 125 -7.03 9.00 -2.98
N ILE A 126 -6.10 8.05 -2.82
CA ILE A 126 -6.14 7.13 -1.68
C ILE A 126 -5.82 7.80 -0.35
N TYR A 127 -5.00 8.86 -0.34
CA TYR A 127 -4.75 9.64 0.87
C TYR A 127 -6.04 10.28 1.37
N ARG A 128 -6.89 10.82 0.48
CA ARG A 128 -8.18 11.41 0.88
C ARG A 128 -9.17 10.35 1.35
N TRP A 129 -9.23 9.20 0.68
CA TRP A 129 -10.14 8.11 1.01
C TRP A 129 -9.80 7.39 2.31
N ALA A 130 -8.53 7.06 2.52
CA ALA A 130 -8.08 6.31 3.69
C ALA A 130 -8.21 7.15 4.97
N LYS A 131 -8.60 6.51 6.08
CA LYS A 131 -8.75 7.15 7.39
C LYS A 131 -7.69 6.65 8.36
N TYR A 132 -7.58 7.31 9.51
CA TYR A 132 -6.89 6.72 10.66
C TYR A 132 -7.51 5.35 10.96
N GLY A 133 -6.68 4.34 11.19
CA GLY A 133 -7.11 2.96 11.44
C GLY A 133 -7.36 2.12 10.18
N THR A 134 -7.42 2.70 8.97
CA THR A 134 -7.50 1.94 7.72
C THR A 134 -6.35 0.93 7.66
N LYS A 135 -6.69 -0.33 7.35
CA LYS A 135 -5.69 -1.41 7.32
C LYS A 135 -4.78 -1.28 6.11
N VAL A 136 -3.51 -1.59 6.31
CA VAL A 136 -2.52 -1.73 5.23
C VAL A 136 -2.03 -3.17 5.25
N VAL A 137 -2.38 -3.93 4.22
CA VAL A 137 -1.93 -5.32 4.03
C VAL A 137 -0.73 -5.31 3.10
N VAL A 138 0.44 -5.73 3.56
CA VAL A 138 1.64 -5.81 2.73
C VAL A 138 1.98 -7.28 2.48
N THR A 139 2.05 -7.68 1.20
CA THR A 139 2.19 -9.07 0.78
C THR A 139 3.19 -9.26 -0.36
N ARG A 140 3.74 -10.46 -0.44
CA ARG A 140 4.61 -10.97 -1.54
C ARG A 140 3.85 -11.93 -2.47
N HIS A 141 2.54 -11.71 -2.60
CA HIS A 141 1.65 -12.53 -3.42
C HIS A 141 0.87 -11.65 -4.39
N LYS A 142 0.44 -12.26 -5.50
CA LYS A 142 -0.45 -11.62 -6.45
C LYS A 142 -1.85 -11.46 -5.85
N TYR A 143 -2.44 -10.29 -6.05
CA TYR A 143 -3.82 -9.98 -5.70
C TYR A 143 -4.67 -9.64 -6.93
N MET A 144 -4.02 -9.37 -8.08
CA MET A 144 -4.70 -9.12 -9.36
C MET A 144 -5.81 -10.13 -9.71
N PRO A 145 -5.68 -11.45 -9.47
CA PRO A 145 -6.76 -12.40 -9.73
C PRO A 145 -8.07 -12.08 -9.00
N PHE A 146 -8.02 -11.44 -7.83
CA PHE A 146 -9.21 -11.01 -7.08
C PHE A 146 -9.71 -9.62 -7.48
N ALA A 147 -8.85 -8.79 -8.07
CA ALA A 147 -9.14 -7.40 -8.42
C ALA A 147 -9.58 -7.21 -9.87
N ARG A 148 -9.23 -8.14 -10.77
CA ARG A 148 -9.33 -7.97 -12.23
C ARG A 148 -10.72 -7.56 -12.69
N GLU A 149 -11.77 -8.25 -12.23
CA GLU A 149 -13.14 -7.99 -12.67
C GLU A 149 -13.63 -6.59 -12.28
N ASP A 150 -13.31 -6.13 -11.07
CA ASP A 150 -13.69 -4.79 -10.62
C ASP A 150 -12.96 -3.72 -11.44
N LEU A 151 -11.65 -3.89 -11.61
CA LEU A 151 -10.82 -2.96 -12.34
C LEU A 151 -11.22 -2.87 -13.81
N LEU A 152 -11.64 -3.98 -14.44
CA LEU A 152 -12.20 -3.97 -15.80
C LEU A 152 -13.52 -3.21 -15.87
N LYS A 153 -14.40 -3.30 -14.87
CA LYS A 153 -15.66 -2.53 -14.87
C LYS A 153 -15.42 -1.03 -14.70
N ILE A 154 -14.36 -0.64 -14.01
CA ILE A 154 -14.03 0.77 -13.72
C ILE A 154 -13.21 1.40 -14.85
N TYR A 155 -12.20 0.69 -15.36
CA TYR A 155 -11.22 1.20 -16.32
C TYR A 155 -11.33 0.58 -17.72
N GLY A 156 -12.08 -0.51 -17.90
CA GLY A 156 -12.16 -1.27 -19.15
C GLY A 156 -12.97 -0.60 -20.27
N ASN A 157 -13.47 0.62 -20.04
CA ASN A 157 -14.01 1.49 -21.09
C ASN A 157 -13.00 2.54 -21.59
N TRP A 158 -11.71 2.36 -21.32
CA TRP A 158 -10.69 3.16 -22.02
C TRP A 158 -10.61 2.70 -23.48
N PRO A 159 -10.70 3.60 -24.48
CA PRO A 159 -10.63 3.24 -25.90
C PRO A 159 -9.32 2.52 -26.25
#